data_AF-A0A847W9L6-F1
#
_entry.id   AF-A0A847W9L6-F1
#
_cell.length_a   1.000
_cell.length_b   1.000
_cell.length_c   1.000
_cell.angle_alpha   90.00
_cell.angle_beta   90.00
_cell.angle_gamma   90.00
#
_symmetry.space_group_name_H-M   'P 1'
#
loop_
_entity.id
_entity.type
_entity.pdbx_description
1 polymer ?
#
loop_
_entity_poly.entity_id
_entity_poly.type
_entity_poly.pdbx_seq_one_letter_code
_entity_poly.pdbx_strand_id
1 'polypeptide(L)'
;MDNRSRAYEEQHLQETIAYAASQAELASAQLSVLDKEIPKMIDQFTHDNFDLYSDIVVALDKQKGLRDLLNRCKRAVNQPYFGRVDFAENEGEPRPFYIGRGGIYNDEARSAVVIDWRTPLASLSTMMPIWVKPPMRAMMSL
;
A
#
# COMPACT_ATOMS: atom_id res chain seq x y z
N MET A 1 6.61 14.64 -20.77
CA MET A 1 5.26 14.11 -21.03
C MET A 1 4.28 14.90 -20.18
N ASP A 2 3.13 15.28 -20.72
CA ASP A 2 2.06 15.95 -19.97
C ASP A 2 1.54 15.02 -18.86
N ASN A 3 1.60 15.45 -17.60
CA ASN A 3 1.18 14.65 -16.45
C ASN A 3 -0.35 14.46 -16.40
N ARG A 4 -1.13 15.15 -17.24
CA ARG A 4 -2.57 14.96 -17.43
C ARG A 4 -2.90 14.08 -18.62
N SER A 5 -1.89 13.63 -19.36
CA SER A 5 -2.10 12.76 -20.51
C SER A 5 -2.56 11.37 -20.08
N ARG A 6 -3.42 10.77 -20.90
CA ARG A 6 -3.87 9.38 -20.71
C ARG A 6 -2.71 8.39 -20.63
N ALA A 7 -1.67 8.60 -21.43
CA ALA A 7 -0.49 7.74 -21.44
C ALA A 7 0.27 7.79 -20.11
N TYR A 8 0.40 8.98 -19.51
CA TYR A 8 1.03 9.14 -18.20
C TYR A 8 0.24 8.42 -17.10
N GLU A 9 -1.08 8.55 -17.08
CA GLU A 9 -1.92 7.87 -16.09
C GLU A 9 -1.91 6.34 -16.24
N GLU A 10 -1.91 5.84 -17.48
CA GLU A 10 -1.81 4.40 -17.75
C GLU A 10 -0.45 3.84 -17.32
N GLN A 11 0.63 4.57 -17.58
CA GLN A 11 1.97 4.19 -17.12
C GLN A 11 2.03 4.13 -15.60
N HIS A 12 1.54 5.18 -14.91
CA HIS A 12 1.52 5.20 -13.45
C HIS A 12 0.67 4.07 -12.85
N LEU A 13 -0.46 3.74 -13.51
CA LEU A 13 -1.30 2.61 -13.12
C LEU A 13 -0.52 1.29 -13.18
N GLN A 14 0.18 1.04 -14.29
CA GLN A 14 0.97 -0.17 -14.49
C GLN A 14 2.13 -0.26 -13.50
N GLU A 15 2.84 0.84 -13.26
CA GLU A 15 3.91 0.90 -12.26
C GLU A 15 3.39 0.59 -10.86
N THR A 16 2.23 1.14 -10.49
CA THR A 16 1.62 0.91 -9.18
C THR A 16 1.16 -0.54 -9.02
N ILE A 17 0.58 -1.14 -10.06
CA ILE A 17 0.18 -2.56 -10.06
C ILE A 17 1.41 -3.46 -9.95
N ALA A 18 2.46 -3.19 -10.72
CA ALA A 18 3.70 -3.94 -10.69
C ALA A 18 4.37 -3.87 -9.30
N TYR A 19 4.41 -2.67 -8.71
CA TYR A 19 4.92 -2.47 -7.36
C TYR A 19 4.09 -3.25 -6.33
N ALA A 20 2.76 -3.15 -6.38
CA ALA A 20 1.88 -3.90 -5.48
C ALA A 20 2.05 -5.42 -5.63
N ALA A 21 2.20 -5.92 -6.86
CA ALA A 21 2.42 -7.34 -7.13
C ALA A 21 3.77 -7.82 -6.56
N SER A 22 4.84 -7.06 -6.77
CA SER A 22 6.16 -7.37 -6.19
C SER A 22 6.12 -7.40 -4.66
N GLN A 23 5.48 -6.41 -4.03
CA GLN A 23 5.32 -6.38 -2.57
C GLN A 23 4.45 -7.54 -2.05
N ALA A 24 3.41 -7.95 -2.79
CA ALA A 24 2.61 -9.10 -2.44
C ALA A 24 3.44 -10.40 -2.48
N GLU A 25 4.28 -10.57 -3.49
CA GLU A 25 5.17 -11.74 -3.61
C GLU A 25 6.18 -11.80 -2.46
N LEU A 26 6.85 -10.69 -2.16
CA LEU A 26 7.79 -10.58 -1.05
C LEU A 26 7.12 -10.87 0.30
N ALA A 27 5.96 -10.26 0.55
CA ALA A 27 5.20 -10.49 1.79
C ALA A 27 4.75 -11.95 1.91
N SER A 28 4.30 -12.57 0.82
CA SER A 28 3.90 -13.97 0.80
C SER A 28 5.07 -14.91 1.08
N ALA A 29 6.26 -14.62 0.53
CA ALA A 29 7.46 -15.40 0.79
C ALA A 29 7.88 -15.32 2.26
N GLN A 30 7.89 -14.11 2.85
CA GLN A 30 8.21 -13.92 4.27
C GLN A 30 7.20 -14.58 5.20
N LEU A 31 5.90 -14.54 4.86
CA LEU A 31 4.86 -15.24 5.61
C LEU A 31 5.10 -16.76 5.62
N SER A 32 5.45 -17.35 4.48
CA SER A 32 5.75 -18.79 4.38
C SER A 32 6.89 -19.22 5.32
N VAL A 33 7.86 -18.33 5.57
CA VAL A 33 8.92 -18.56 6.55
C VAL A 33 8.38 -18.46 7.97
N LEU A 34 7.72 -17.36 8.34
CA LEU A 34 7.18 -17.15 9.69
C LEU A 34 6.15 -18.21 10.09
N ASP A 35 5.29 -18.63 9.16
CA ASP A 35 4.28 -19.67 9.36
C ASP A 35 4.92 -21.03 9.74
N LYS A 36 6.18 -21.26 9.36
CA LYS A 36 6.95 -22.47 9.73
C LYS A 36 7.82 -22.28 10.97
N GLU A 37 8.33 -21.08 11.20
CA GLU A 37 9.25 -20.79 12.31
C GLU A 37 8.52 -20.59 13.63
N ILE A 38 7.40 -19.85 13.64
CA ILE A 38 6.64 -19.55 14.87
C ILE A 38 6.22 -20.83 15.63
N PRO A 39 5.68 -21.88 14.97
CA PRO A 39 5.36 -23.12 15.67
C PRO A 39 6.58 -23.78 16.34
N LYS A 40 7.74 -23.77 15.67
CA LYS A 40 8.98 -24.33 16.25
C LYS A 40 9.43 -23.54 17.48
N MET A 41 9.31 -22.21 17.44
CA MET A 41 9.64 -21.36 18.57
C MET A 41 8.70 -21.64 19.76
N ILE A 42 7.41 -21.84 19.48
CA ILE A 42 6.43 -22.22 20.49
C ILE A 42 6.75 -23.61 21.06
N ASP A 43 7.10 -24.59 20.24
CA ASP A 43 7.45 -25.95 20.68
C ASP A 43 8.72 -25.98 21.56
N GLN A 44 9.66 -25.06 21.30
CA GLN A 44 10.90 -24.90 22.06
C GLN A 44 10.72 -24.05 23.32
N PHE A 45 9.56 -23.41 23.52
CA PHE A 45 9.32 -22.55 24.65
C PHE A 45 9.26 -23.34 25.96
N THR A 46 10.18 -23.03 26.87
CA THR A 46 10.26 -23.60 28.22
C THR A 46 10.36 -22.48 29.26
N HIS A 47 10.12 -22.81 30.52
CA HIS A 47 10.25 -21.83 31.62
C HIS A 47 11.67 -21.26 31.76
N ASP A 48 12.68 -21.96 31.25
CA ASP A 48 14.10 -21.59 31.38
C ASP A 48 14.59 -20.66 30.26
N ASN A 49 13.76 -20.39 29.23
CA ASN A 49 14.11 -19.53 28.10
C ASN A 49 13.08 -18.39 27.93
N PHE A 50 13.04 -17.47 28.90
CA PHE A 50 12.11 -16.35 28.92
C PHE A 50 12.30 -15.39 27.73
N ASP A 51 13.53 -15.23 27.23
CA ASP A 51 13.83 -14.35 26.10
C ASP A 51 13.12 -14.80 24.80
N LEU A 52 12.90 -16.10 24.65
CA LEU A 52 12.17 -16.67 23.51
C LEU A 52 10.71 -16.20 23.45
N TYR A 53 10.10 -15.83 24.58
CA TYR A 53 8.76 -15.24 24.58
C TYR A 53 8.73 -13.91 23.81
N SER A 54 9.72 -13.06 24.03
CA SER A 54 9.84 -11.77 23.34
C SER A 54 9.98 -11.98 21.83
N ASP A 55 10.82 -12.93 21.42
CA ASP A 55 11.02 -13.25 20.01
C ASP A 55 9.75 -13.79 19.35
N ILE A 56 8.99 -14.65 20.04
CA ILE A 56 7.69 -15.14 19.55
C ILE A 56 6.72 -13.98 19.35
N VAL A 57 6.62 -13.06 20.31
CA VAL A 57 5.73 -11.90 20.22
C VAL A 57 6.11 -11.01 19.03
N VAL A 58 7.40 -10.73 18.84
CA VAL A 58 7.91 -9.96 17.70
C VAL A 58 7.61 -10.68 16.37
N ALA A 59 7.81 -12.00 16.31
CA ALA A 59 7.52 -12.79 15.13
C ALA A 59 6.02 -12.80 14.78
N LEU A 60 5.15 -12.90 15.78
CA LEU A 60 3.69 -12.84 15.62
C LEU A 60 3.22 -11.47 15.11
N ASP A 61 3.74 -10.38 15.67
CA ASP A 61 3.40 -9.03 15.21
C ASP A 61 3.85 -8.81 13.77
N LYS A 62 5.07 -9.24 13.44
CA LYS A 62 5.58 -9.23 12.06
C LYS A 62 4.70 -10.05 11.12
N GLN A 63 4.29 -11.25 11.51
CA GLN A 63 3.42 -12.11 10.72
C GLN A 63 2.06 -11.43 10.46
N LYS A 64 1.47 -10.80 11.48
CA LYS A 64 0.23 -10.01 11.34
C LYS A 64 0.42 -8.85 10.36
N GLY A 65 1.48 -8.06 10.53
CA GLY A 65 1.79 -6.93 9.64
C GLY A 65 1.95 -7.34 8.18
N LEU A 66 2.63 -8.46 7.92
CA LEU A 66 2.81 -9.02 6.58
C LEU A 66 1.50 -9.53 5.97
N ARG A 67 0.62 -10.17 6.76
CA ARG A 67 -0.72 -10.57 6.29
C ARG A 67 -1.54 -9.36 5.87
N ASP A 68 -1.52 -8.30 6.67
CA ASP A 68 -2.23 -7.07 6.37
C ASP A 68 -1.67 -6.39 5.12
N LEU A 69 -0.35 -6.35 4.96
CA LEU A 69 0.32 -5.87 3.75
C LEU A 69 -0.08 -6.69 2.52
N LEU A 70 0.04 -8.01 2.59
CA LEU A 70 -0.33 -8.92 1.50
C LEU A 70 -1.77 -8.69 1.06
N ASN A 71 -2.70 -8.57 2.01
CA ASN A 71 -4.10 -8.31 1.74
C ASN A 71 -4.33 -6.95 1.08
N ARG A 72 -3.60 -5.89 1.50
CA ARG A 72 -3.65 -4.57 0.84
C ARG A 72 -3.12 -4.65 -0.59
N CYS A 73 -1.96 -5.27 -0.79
CA CYS A 73 -1.33 -5.40 -2.11
C CYS A 73 -2.19 -6.22 -3.08
N LYS A 74 -2.79 -7.34 -2.64
CA LYS A 74 -3.73 -8.12 -3.47
C LYS A 74 -4.94 -7.31 -3.92
N ARG A 75 -5.46 -6.42 -3.07
CA ARG A 75 -6.53 -5.49 -3.48
C ARG A 75 -6.02 -4.47 -4.47
N ALA A 76 -4.84 -3.91 -4.23
CA ALA A 76 -4.24 -2.91 -5.09
C ALA A 76 -3.90 -3.42 -6.51
N VAL A 77 -3.49 -4.69 -6.65
CA VAL A 77 -3.29 -5.32 -7.97
C VAL A 77 -4.57 -5.27 -8.81
N ASN A 78 -5.74 -5.37 -8.19
CA ASN A 78 -7.02 -5.26 -8.89
C ASN A 78 -7.44 -3.81 -9.12
N GLN A 79 -7.34 -2.97 -8.10
CA GLN A 79 -7.74 -1.57 -8.16
C GLN A 79 -6.88 -0.76 -7.19
N PRO A 80 -5.73 -0.21 -7.64
CA PRO A 80 -4.75 0.41 -6.75
C PRO A 80 -5.27 1.71 -6.16
N TYR A 81 -5.94 2.52 -6.97
CA TYR A 81 -6.54 3.78 -6.57
C TYR A 81 -7.91 3.97 -7.25
N PHE A 82 -8.77 4.78 -6.64
CA PHE A 82 -10.08 5.16 -7.17
C PHE A 82 -10.18 6.65 -7.51
N GLY A 83 -9.12 7.43 -7.29
CA GLY A 83 -9.12 8.85 -7.58
C GLY A 83 -7.72 9.44 -7.66
N ARG A 84 -7.63 10.59 -8.33
CA ARG A 84 -6.44 11.43 -8.46
C ARG A 84 -6.79 12.85 -8.02
N VAL A 85 -5.88 13.48 -7.29
CA VAL A 85 -5.95 14.89 -6.89
C VAL A 85 -4.65 15.56 -7.32
N ASP A 86 -4.74 16.60 -8.15
CA ASP A 86 -3.58 17.41 -8.48
C ASP A 86 -3.46 18.54 -7.45
N PHE A 87 -2.31 18.63 -6.77
CA PHE A 87 -2.04 19.66 -5.77
C PHE A 87 -0.89 20.56 -6.22
N ALA A 88 -1.06 21.87 -6.10
CA ALA A 88 -0.06 22.88 -6.40
C ALA A 88 0.08 23.82 -5.20
N GLU A 89 1.32 24.06 -4.75
CA GLU A 89 1.61 25.12 -3.78
C GLU A 89 1.89 26.41 -4.56
N ASN A 90 1.15 27.48 -4.25
CA ASN A 90 1.28 28.86 -4.76
C ASN A 90 2.27 29.02 -5.94
N GLU A 91 1.75 28.86 -7.16
CA GLU A 91 2.44 29.05 -8.45
C GLU A 91 3.34 27.88 -8.94
N GLY A 92 3.37 26.75 -8.24
CA GLY A 92 4.07 25.53 -8.68
C GLY A 92 3.29 24.67 -9.68
N GLU A 93 4.02 23.81 -10.40
CA GLU A 93 3.43 22.77 -11.26
C GLU A 93 2.56 21.80 -10.45
N PRO A 94 1.31 21.50 -10.87
CA PRO A 94 0.43 20.58 -10.16
C PRO A 94 1.03 19.18 -10.08
N ARG A 95 1.15 18.66 -8.86
CA ARG A 95 1.65 17.30 -8.60
C ARG A 95 0.49 16.34 -8.38
N PRO A 96 0.47 15.18 -9.06
CA PRO A 96 -0.59 14.20 -8.88
C PRO A 96 -0.42 13.43 -7.57
N PHE A 97 -1.51 13.28 -6.84
CA PHE A 97 -1.66 12.42 -5.68
C PHE A 97 -2.76 11.39 -5.95
N TYR A 98 -2.49 10.13 -5.63
CA TYR A 98 -3.41 9.03 -5.90
C TYR A 98 -4.05 8.53 -4.62
N ILE A 99 -5.37 8.34 -4.64
CA ILE A 99 -6.17 7.99 -3.46
C ILE A 99 -6.81 6.61 -3.67
N GLY A 100 -6.59 5.71 -2.71
CA GLY A 100 -7.04 4.32 -2.77
C GLY A 100 -7.66 3.84 -1.45
N ARG A 101 -8.22 2.62 -1.49
CA ARG A 101 -8.86 1.97 -0.33
C ARG A 101 -7.88 1.53 0.75
N GLY A 102 -6.60 1.42 0.40
CA GLY A 102 -5.52 1.10 1.32
C GLY A 102 -4.24 1.76 0.81
N GLY A 103 -3.43 2.26 1.74
CA GLY A 103 -2.18 2.94 1.40
C GLY A 103 -1.14 1.96 0.86
N ILE A 104 -0.39 2.43 -0.14
CA ILE A 104 0.80 1.77 -0.67
C ILE A 104 1.94 2.74 -0.49
N TYR A 105 2.94 2.33 0.29
CA TYR A 105 4.08 3.17 0.61
C TYR A 105 5.34 2.54 0.04
N ASN A 106 6.21 3.37 -0.53
CA ASN A 106 7.54 2.97 -0.95
C ASN A 106 8.53 3.44 0.12
N ASP A 107 9.03 2.47 0.89
CA ASP A 107 9.97 2.71 1.99
C ASP A 107 11.30 3.30 1.50
N GLU A 108 11.82 2.83 0.35
CA GLU A 108 13.08 3.31 -0.23
C GLU A 108 12.95 4.77 -0.67
N ALA A 109 11.87 5.10 -1.38
CA ALA A 109 11.59 6.45 -1.85
C ALA A 109 10.99 7.35 -0.75
N ARG A 110 10.76 6.81 0.46
CA ARG A 110 10.09 7.48 1.59
C ARG A 110 8.86 8.28 1.16
N SER A 111 8.02 7.66 0.32
CA SER A 111 6.88 8.34 -0.27
C SER A 111 5.69 7.41 -0.45
N ALA A 112 4.48 7.98 -0.34
CA ALA A 112 3.24 7.27 -0.62
C ALA A 112 3.05 7.15 -2.13
N VAL A 113 2.96 5.93 -2.63
CA VAL A 113 2.56 5.63 -4.01
C VAL A 113 1.04 5.82 -4.14
N VAL A 114 0.30 5.33 -3.14
CA VAL A 114 -1.16 5.53 -3.01
C VAL A 114 -1.48 5.92 -1.58
N ILE A 115 -2.24 6.99 -1.41
CA ILE A 115 -2.71 7.49 -0.12
C ILE A 115 -4.00 6.75 0.28
N ASP A 116 -4.05 6.25 1.51
CA ASP A 116 -5.28 5.71 2.10
C ASP A 116 -6.26 6.85 2.39
N TRP A 117 -7.47 6.76 1.86
CA TRP A 117 -8.53 7.77 2.04
C TRP A 117 -8.91 8.05 3.50
N ARG A 118 -8.53 7.18 4.44
CA ARG A 118 -8.79 7.36 5.88
C ARG A 118 -7.69 8.14 6.60
N THR A 119 -6.56 8.43 5.95
CA THR A 119 -5.48 9.20 6.58
C THR A 119 -5.86 10.67 6.71
N PRO A 120 -5.40 11.40 7.75
CA PRO A 120 -5.65 12.85 7.89
C PRO A 120 -5.16 13.67 6.69
N LEU A 121 -4.16 13.17 5.97
CA LEU A 121 -3.70 13.74 4.68
C LEU A 121 -4.78 13.70 3.60
N ALA A 122 -5.65 12.67 3.60
CA ALA A 122 -6.82 12.60 2.75
C ALA A 122 -7.96 13.54 3.21
N SER A 123 -7.93 14.05 4.45
CA SER A 123 -8.90 15.02 4.96
C SER A 123 -8.72 16.42 4.35
N LEU A 124 -7.62 16.69 3.65
CA LEU A 124 -7.52 17.85 2.75
C LEU A 124 -8.58 17.79 1.63
N SER A 125 -9.19 16.63 1.40
CA SER A 125 -10.34 16.50 0.50
C SER A 125 -11.60 17.25 0.97
N THR A 126 -11.68 17.66 2.24
CA THR A 126 -12.90 18.21 2.82
C THR A 126 -12.90 19.75 2.85
N MET A 127 -11.78 20.41 2.51
CA MET A 127 -11.61 21.85 2.69
C MET A 127 -11.33 22.67 1.42
N MET A 128 -11.30 22.06 0.24
CA MET A 128 -11.09 22.78 -1.02
C MET A 128 -11.97 22.20 -2.15
N PRO A 129 -12.36 22.98 -3.18
CA PRO A 129 -13.15 22.47 -4.30
C PRO A 129 -12.29 21.52 -5.13
N ILE A 130 -12.51 20.21 -4.99
CA ILE A 130 -11.73 19.17 -5.68
C ILE A 130 -12.50 18.66 -6.88
N TRP A 131 -11.87 18.73 -8.05
CA TRP A 131 -12.33 18.03 -9.24
C TRP A 131 -11.83 16.59 -9.19
N VAL A 132 -12.69 15.65 -8.80
CA VAL A 132 -12.38 14.21 -8.80
C VAL A 132 -12.64 13.63 -10.19
N LYS A 133 -11.59 13.15 -10.88
CA LYS A 133 -11.77 12.30 -12.07
C LYS A 133 -11.78 10.82 -11.66
N PRO A 134 -12.79 10.03 -12.06
CA PRO A 134 -12.82 8.60 -11.80
C PRO A 134 -11.76 7.86 -12.65
N PRO A 135 -11.12 6.79 -12.14
CA PRO A 135 -10.17 6.00 -12.91
C PRO A 135 -10.87 5.14 -13.96
N MET A 136 -10.16 4.92 -15.06
CA MET A 136 -10.68 4.38 -16.32
C MET A 136 -11.40 3.03 -16.22
N ARG A 137 -11.16 2.22 -15.18
CA ARG A 137 -11.82 0.91 -15.04
C ARG A 137 -13.34 1.00 -14.80
N ALA A 138 -13.85 2.16 -14.38
CA ALA A 138 -15.29 2.43 -14.25
C ALA A 138 -15.96 2.88 -15.57
N MET A 139 -15.19 3.16 -16.63
CA MET A 139 -15.71 3.64 -17.92
C MET A 139 -15.81 2.53 -18.98
N MET A 140 -15.43 1.29 -18.66
CA MET A 140 -15.53 0.13 -19.57
C MET A 140 -16.80 -0.71 -19.38
N SER A 141 -17.75 -0.23 -18.59
CA SER A 141 -19.06 -0.86 -18.40
C SER A 141 -20.15 0.19 -18.56
N LEU A 142 -20.43 0.57 -19.80
CA LEU A 142 -21.70 1.12 -20.32
C LEU A 142 -21.64 1.10 -21.84
#